data_AF-A0A2Z6M006-F1
#
_entry.id   AF-A0A2Z6M006-F1
#
_cell.length_a   1.000
_cell.length_b   1.000
_cell.length_c   1.000
_cell.angle_alpha   90.00
_cell.angle_beta   90.00
_cell.angle_gamma   90.00
#
_symmetry.space_group_name_H-M   'P 1'
#
loop_
_entity.id
_entity.type
_entity.pdbx_description
1 polymer ?
#
loop_
_entity_poly.entity_id
_entity_poly.type
_entity_poly.pdbx_seq_one_letter_code
_entity_poly.pdbx_strand_id
1 'polypeptide(L)'
;MIGSEKGCDGSVQLDDTSNFTGEKTAIPNKNSARGFEVIDQIMSPVKEVCPGGHTIGQARCTNFRAHIYNDTDIDTSFARTRQSGCPKTSGSGDNNLAPLDLVTPTSFDNHYFKNLVDSKGLLHSDQVLFNGGSADSIVHEYSTNPSSFFSDFITAMIKMGDISLLTGSNGEIRKNCRRAN
;
A
#
# COMPACT_ATOMS: atom_id res chain seq x y z
N MET A 1 -21.53 -1.71 -12.47
CA MET A 1 -21.52 -2.03 -11.03
C MET A 1 -20.07 -2.13 -10.61
N ILE A 2 -19.62 -1.18 -9.79
CA ILE A 2 -18.26 -1.18 -9.23
C ILE A 2 -18.19 -2.40 -8.30
N GLY A 3 -17.21 -3.27 -8.54
CA GLY A 3 -17.06 -4.54 -7.83
C GLY A 3 -17.08 -4.30 -6.32
N SER A 4 -17.96 -5.01 -5.62
CA SER A 4 -17.85 -5.11 -4.17
C SER A 4 -16.54 -5.82 -3.87
N GLU A 5 -15.55 -5.14 -3.31
CA GLU A 5 -14.40 -5.81 -2.70
C GLU A 5 -14.94 -6.76 -1.63
N LYS A 6 -14.89 -8.07 -1.91
CA LYS A 6 -15.52 -9.10 -1.07
C LYS A 6 -14.55 -9.55 0.03
N GLY A 7 -14.24 -8.64 0.95
CA GLY A 7 -13.43 -8.97 2.13
C GLY A 7 -12.12 -9.71 1.81
N CYS A 8 -11.76 -10.66 2.66
CA CYS A 8 -10.51 -11.44 2.56
C CYS A 8 -10.77 -12.85 2.02
N ASP A 9 -11.47 -12.97 0.89
CA ASP A 9 -11.85 -14.27 0.26
C ASP A 9 -10.87 -14.74 -0.84
N GLY A 10 -9.84 -13.95 -1.12
CA GLY A 10 -8.84 -14.22 -2.15
C GLY A 10 -9.33 -13.96 -3.57
N SER A 11 -10.41 -13.20 -3.77
CA SER A 11 -10.94 -12.78 -5.08
C SER A 11 -9.88 -12.13 -5.98
N VAL A 12 -8.98 -11.34 -5.40
CA VAL A 12 -7.88 -10.65 -6.10
C VAL A 12 -6.96 -11.59 -6.90
N GLN A 13 -6.92 -12.88 -6.54
CA GLN A 13 -6.08 -13.87 -7.21
C GLN A 13 -6.70 -14.46 -8.49
N LEU A 14 -8.01 -14.29 -8.71
CA LEU A 14 -8.72 -14.85 -9.85
C LEU A 14 -8.29 -14.20 -11.17
N ASP A 15 -8.05 -15.03 -12.19
CA ASP A 15 -7.82 -14.57 -13.55
C ASP A 15 -9.15 -14.28 -14.27
N ASP A 16 -9.10 -13.35 -15.24
CA ASP A 16 -10.24 -13.09 -16.12
C ASP A 16 -10.65 -14.36 -16.88
N THR A 17 -11.96 -14.53 -17.06
CA THR A 17 -12.55 -15.58 -17.91
C THR A 17 -13.52 -14.95 -18.91
N SER A 18 -14.07 -15.74 -19.84
CA SER A 18 -15.06 -15.22 -20.81
C SER A 18 -16.31 -14.61 -20.16
N ASN A 19 -16.62 -14.98 -18.92
CA ASN A 19 -17.84 -14.57 -18.21
C ASN A 19 -17.56 -13.83 -16.89
N PHE A 20 -16.29 -13.55 -16.57
CA PHE A 20 -15.90 -12.91 -15.32
C PHE A 20 -14.66 -12.04 -15.52
N THR A 21 -14.72 -10.78 -15.09
CA THR A 21 -13.55 -9.90 -14.99
C THR A 21 -13.10 -9.87 -13.54
N GLY A 22 -11.88 -10.37 -13.30
CA GLY A 22 -11.23 -10.36 -12.00
C GLY A 22 -10.67 -9.00 -11.63
N GLU A 23 -10.09 -8.91 -10.43
CA GLU A 23 -9.65 -7.64 -9.85
C GLU A 23 -8.24 -7.22 -10.30
N LYS A 24 -7.47 -8.13 -10.91
CA LYS A 24 -6.08 -7.86 -11.36
C LYS A 24 -6.00 -6.73 -12.38
N THR A 25 -7.03 -6.56 -13.20
CA THR A 25 -7.10 -5.53 -14.23
C THR A 25 -7.73 -4.22 -13.73
N ALA A 26 -8.19 -4.18 -12.47
CA ALA A 26 -8.67 -2.96 -11.83
C ALA A 26 -7.58 -1.90 -11.74
N ILE A 27 -7.97 -0.63 -11.78
CA ILE A 27 -7.06 0.53 -11.76
C ILE A 27 -5.97 0.45 -10.68
N PRO A 28 -6.26 0.14 -9.40
CA PRO A 28 -5.22 0.07 -8.37
C PRO A 28 -4.24 -1.09 -8.56
N ASN A 29 -4.64 -2.17 -9.24
CA ASN A 29 -3.88 -3.41 -9.37
C ASN A 29 -3.08 -3.50 -10.68
N LYS A 30 -3.63 -2.95 -11.77
CA LYS A 30 -3.06 -3.06 -13.12
C LYS A 30 -1.68 -2.43 -13.19
N ASN A 31 -0.67 -3.25 -13.53
CA ASN A 31 0.75 -2.85 -13.57
C ASN A 31 1.27 -2.30 -12.23
N SER A 32 0.68 -2.73 -11.12
CA SER A 32 1.01 -2.28 -9.77
C SER A 32 1.22 -3.47 -8.83
N ALA A 33 0.17 -4.27 -8.60
CA ALA A 33 0.19 -5.46 -7.75
C ALA A 33 1.08 -6.56 -8.34
N ARG A 34 1.86 -7.25 -7.50
CA ARG A 34 2.83 -8.29 -7.87
C ARG A 34 2.92 -9.37 -6.80
N GLY A 35 3.62 -10.46 -7.09
CA GLY A 35 3.84 -11.55 -6.13
C GLY A 35 2.77 -12.64 -6.18
N PHE A 36 1.86 -12.58 -7.17
CA PHE A 36 0.85 -13.63 -7.38
C PHE A 36 1.48 -15.01 -7.60
N GLU A 37 2.70 -15.07 -8.12
CA GLU A 37 3.48 -16.29 -8.33
C GLU A 37 4.02 -16.89 -7.02
N VAL A 38 4.22 -16.05 -6.00
CA VAL A 38 4.72 -16.45 -4.67
C VAL A 38 3.56 -16.93 -3.79
N ILE A 39 2.36 -16.36 -3.95
CA ILE A 39 1.16 -16.75 -3.19
C ILE A 39 0.76 -18.20 -3.50
N ASP A 40 1.04 -18.71 -4.71
CA ASP A 40 0.88 -20.13 -5.06
C ASP A 40 1.69 -21.07 -4.12
N GLN A 41 2.62 -20.53 -3.31
CA GLN A 41 3.53 -21.29 -2.44
C GLN A 41 3.31 -21.08 -0.93
N ILE A 42 2.52 -20.10 -0.49
CA ILE A 42 2.48 -19.67 0.92
C ILE A 42 1.08 -19.09 1.24
N MET A 43 0.30 -19.74 2.11
CA MET A 43 -0.99 -19.21 2.60
C MET A 43 -1.05 -19.24 4.12
N SER A 44 -1.12 -18.06 4.76
CA SER A 44 -1.57 -17.86 6.14
C SER A 44 -1.89 -16.36 6.37
N PRO A 45 -2.90 -16.00 7.21
CA PRO A 45 -3.57 -14.71 7.13
C PRO A 45 -3.35 -13.78 8.34
N VAL A 46 -3.34 -12.46 8.07
CA VAL A 46 -3.43 -11.34 9.03
C VAL A 46 -3.72 -10.06 8.20
N LYS A 47 -4.62 -9.13 8.59
CA LYS A 47 -4.77 -7.79 7.98
C LYS A 47 -5.29 -6.68 9.04
N GLU A 48 -4.97 -5.33 8.91
CA GLU A 48 -5.44 -3.91 9.41
C GLU A 48 -4.65 -2.81 10.16
N VAL A 49 -3.51 -2.31 9.66
CA VAL A 49 -3.13 -0.86 9.65
C VAL A 49 -2.40 -0.65 8.33
N CYS A 50 -2.96 0.19 7.44
CA CYS A 50 -2.51 0.26 6.04
C CYS A 50 -1.34 1.22 5.73
N PRO A 51 -1.15 2.38 6.39
CA PRO A 51 -0.07 3.29 5.98
C PRO A 51 1.31 2.84 6.47
N GLY A 52 1.39 2.23 7.67
CA GLY A 52 2.66 1.75 8.22
C GLY A 52 3.35 0.69 7.35
N GLY A 53 2.61 0.01 6.45
CA GLY A 53 3.19 -0.90 5.46
C GLY A 53 4.11 -0.21 4.44
N HIS A 54 3.98 1.11 4.25
CA HIS A 54 4.83 1.90 3.37
C HIS A 54 6.26 2.12 3.93
N THR A 55 6.60 1.58 5.10
CA THR A 55 8.01 1.47 5.55
C THR A 55 8.86 0.61 4.62
N ILE A 56 8.24 -0.23 3.79
CA ILE A 56 8.91 -0.99 2.73
C ILE A 56 8.21 -0.80 1.39
N GLY A 57 8.92 -1.11 0.30
CA GLY A 57 8.37 -1.14 -1.05
C GLY A 57 8.55 0.17 -1.81
N GLN A 58 7.91 0.24 -2.97
CA GLN A 58 8.13 1.31 -3.94
C GLN A 58 6.83 1.73 -4.60
N ALA A 59 6.73 3.02 -4.93
CA ALA A 59 5.64 3.57 -5.72
C ALA A 59 6.13 3.97 -7.11
N ARG A 60 5.22 3.90 -8.09
CA ARG A 60 5.46 4.42 -9.44
C ARG A 60 5.30 5.94 -9.46
N CYS A 61 6.07 6.61 -10.31
CA CYS A 61 6.02 8.06 -10.53
C CYS A 61 4.61 8.59 -10.76
N THR A 62 3.76 7.85 -11.48
CA THR A 62 2.34 8.19 -11.66
C THR A 62 1.56 8.40 -10.36
N ASN A 63 1.92 7.72 -9.27
CA ASN A 63 1.22 7.79 -7.99
C ASN A 63 1.66 8.98 -7.12
N PHE A 64 2.86 9.52 -7.32
CA PHE A 64 3.39 10.63 -6.51
C PHE A 64 3.73 11.90 -7.31
N ARG A 65 3.63 11.86 -8.64
CA ARG A 65 3.98 13.00 -9.51
C ARG A 65 3.24 14.27 -9.12
N ALA A 66 1.92 14.19 -8.89
CA ALA A 66 1.15 15.38 -8.52
C ALA A 66 1.67 15.99 -7.21
N HIS A 67 1.93 15.14 -6.21
CA HIS A 67 2.42 15.55 -4.89
C HIS A 67 3.75 16.32 -5.00
N ILE A 68 4.77 15.73 -5.64
CA ILE A 68 6.11 16.33 -5.70
C ILE A 68 6.21 17.61 -6.55
N TYR A 69 5.20 17.95 -7.35
CA TYR A 69 5.20 19.14 -8.20
C TYR A 69 4.21 20.23 -7.77
N ASN A 70 3.13 19.88 -7.09
CA ASN A 70 2.00 20.78 -6.85
C ASN A 70 1.71 21.03 -5.36
N ASP A 71 2.08 20.10 -4.49
CA ASP A 71 1.71 20.20 -3.07
C ASP A 71 2.73 21.03 -2.29
N THR A 72 2.28 21.61 -1.17
CA THR A 72 3.07 22.52 -0.33
C THR A 72 3.50 21.90 0.98
N ASP A 73 2.94 20.75 1.35
CA ASP A 73 3.21 20.00 2.57
C ASP A 73 4.36 18.98 2.41
N ILE A 74 5.23 19.18 1.42
CA ILE A 74 6.40 18.35 1.14
C ILE A 74 7.69 19.15 1.27
N ASP A 75 8.72 18.53 1.86
CA ASP A 75 10.05 19.13 1.91
C ASP A 75 10.58 19.38 0.50
N THR A 76 10.96 20.63 0.25
CA THR A 76 11.35 21.08 -1.09
C THR A 76 12.60 20.38 -1.62
N SER A 77 13.52 19.96 -0.75
CA SER A 77 14.73 19.26 -1.15
C SER A 77 14.45 17.80 -1.50
N PHE A 78 13.58 17.15 -0.74
CA PHE A 78 13.06 15.81 -1.00
C PHE A 78 12.26 15.79 -2.31
N ALA A 79 11.35 16.74 -2.50
CA ALA A 79 10.59 16.90 -3.74
C ALA A 79 11.53 17.00 -4.95
N ARG A 80 12.53 17.89 -4.92
CA ARG A 80 13.55 18.02 -5.99
C ARG A 80 14.29 16.71 -6.25
N THR A 81 14.64 15.98 -5.20
CA THR A 81 15.29 14.68 -5.33
C THR A 81 14.38 13.69 -6.07
N ARG A 82 13.09 13.63 -5.74
CA ARG A 82 12.12 12.77 -6.44
C ARG A 82 11.86 13.20 -7.88
N GLN A 83 11.84 14.51 -8.15
CA GLN A 83 11.63 15.06 -9.49
C GLN A 83 12.72 14.62 -10.49
N SER A 84 13.96 14.40 -10.03
CA SER A 84 15.05 13.89 -10.87
C SER A 84 14.75 12.53 -11.52
N GLY A 85 14.00 11.67 -10.82
CA GLY A 85 13.57 10.36 -11.29
C GLY A 85 12.12 10.33 -11.81
N CYS A 86 11.38 11.43 -11.70
CA CYS A 86 9.96 11.49 -12.04
C CYS A 86 9.67 12.77 -12.85
N PRO A 87 9.76 12.71 -14.20
CA PRO A 87 9.52 13.86 -15.06
C PRO A 87 8.11 14.45 -14.87
N LYS A 88 8.01 15.78 -15.00
CA LYS A 88 6.73 16.51 -14.83
C LYS A 88 5.67 16.10 -15.87
N THR A 89 6.11 15.79 -17.09
CA THR A 89 5.23 15.43 -18.20
C THR A 89 4.69 14.01 -18.03
N SER A 90 3.37 13.87 -17.94
CA SER A 90 2.69 12.56 -17.97
C SER A 90 3.06 11.77 -19.23
N GLY A 91 3.22 10.46 -19.12
CA GLY A 91 3.72 9.60 -20.20
C GLY A 91 5.25 9.48 -20.26
N SER A 92 5.99 10.32 -19.52
CA SER A 92 7.45 10.24 -19.41
C SER A 92 7.86 9.76 -18.02
N GLY A 93 8.61 8.65 -17.96
CA GLY A 93 9.08 8.09 -16.69
C GLY A 93 7.96 7.56 -15.77
N ASP A 94 6.75 7.32 -16.29
CA ASP A 94 5.58 6.86 -15.52
C ASP A 94 5.83 5.57 -14.72
N ASN A 95 6.75 4.74 -15.18
CA ASN A 95 7.13 3.47 -14.56
C ASN A 95 8.34 3.58 -13.65
N ASN A 96 8.96 4.75 -13.54
CA ASN A 96 10.08 4.97 -12.64
C ASN A 96 9.61 4.78 -11.20
N LEU A 97 10.41 4.06 -10.43
CA LEU A 97 10.09 3.68 -9.07
C LEU A 97 10.84 4.58 -8.08
N ALA A 98 10.19 4.92 -6.98
CA ALA A 98 10.80 5.53 -5.82
C ALA A 98 10.42 4.72 -4.57
N PRO A 99 11.36 4.50 -3.63
CA PRO A 99 11.03 3.85 -2.36
C PRO A 99 10.05 4.69 -1.55
N LEU A 100 9.09 4.02 -0.92
CA LEU A 100 8.12 4.63 -0.02
C LEU A 100 8.78 5.11 1.28
N ASP A 101 9.77 4.36 1.77
CA ASP A 101 10.69 4.78 2.83
C ASP A 101 12.06 5.15 2.25
N LEU A 102 12.43 6.43 2.39
CA LEU A 102 13.72 6.96 1.93
C LEU A 102 14.91 6.37 2.71
N VAL A 103 14.74 6.06 3.99
CA VAL A 103 15.84 5.77 4.91
C VAL A 103 16.13 4.27 4.97
N THR A 104 15.07 3.45 5.08
CA THR A 104 15.18 2.00 5.24
C THR A 104 14.25 1.25 4.28
N PRO A 105 14.44 1.37 2.95
CA PRO A 105 13.47 0.93 1.93
C PRO A 105 13.14 -0.57 1.92
N THR A 106 13.91 -1.39 2.65
CA THR A 106 13.76 -2.86 2.73
C THR A 106 13.67 -3.37 4.17
N SER A 107 13.61 -2.49 5.17
CA SER A 107 13.46 -2.89 6.57
C SER A 107 12.09 -2.45 7.07
N PHE A 108 11.37 -3.37 7.70
CA PHE A 108 10.11 -3.03 8.31
C PHE A 108 10.37 -2.40 9.68
N ASP A 109 10.28 -1.08 9.77
CA ASP A 109 10.52 -0.31 10.99
C ASP A 109 9.65 0.96 11.04
N ASN A 110 9.99 1.93 11.90
CA ASN A 110 9.19 3.14 12.09
C ASN A 110 9.72 4.37 11.32
N HIS A 111 10.72 4.23 10.43
CA HIS A 111 11.27 5.35 9.66
C HIS A 111 10.24 5.98 8.73
N TYR A 112 9.25 5.22 8.25
CA TYR A 112 8.08 5.78 7.57
C TYR A 112 7.48 6.96 8.34
N PHE A 113 7.19 6.81 9.63
CA PHE A 113 6.59 7.88 10.44
C PHE A 113 7.57 9.03 10.69
N LYS A 114 8.87 8.74 10.83
CA LYS A 114 9.90 9.79 10.93
C LYS A 114 9.95 10.62 9.64
N ASN A 115 9.81 10.00 8.48
CA ASN A 115 9.74 10.70 7.21
C ASN A 115 8.53 11.63 7.15
N LEU A 116 7.35 11.21 7.63
CA LEU A 116 6.16 12.06 7.65
C LEU A 116 6.33 13.31 8.53
N VAL A 117 6.92 13.14 9.71
CA VAL A 117 7.24 14.26 10.63
C VAL A 117 8.18 15.27 9.96
N ASP A 118 9.11 14.79 9.13
CA ASP A 118 10.03 15.59 8.34
C ASP A 118 9.43 16.16 7.03
N SER A 119 8.14 15.99 6.77
CA SER A 119 7.46 16.34 5.50
C SER A 119 8.06 15.62 4.27
N LYS A 120 8.49 14.37 4.45
CA LYS A 120 9.12 13.51 3.42
C LYS A 120 8.25 12.31 3.05
N GLY A 121 6.93 12.38 3.24
CA GLY A 121 5.99 11.40 2.69
C GLY A 121 6.08 11.37 1.16
N LEU A 122 6.14 10.18 0.56
CA LEU A 122 6.25 10.07 -0.90
C LEU A 122 4.91 10.31 -1.59
N LEU A 123 3.83 9.74 -1.05
CA LEU A 123 2.48 9.90 -1.61
C LEU A 123 1.77 11.06 -0.90
N HIS A 124 0.89 11.75 -1.63
CA HIS A 124 -0.01 12.73 -1.04
C HIS A 124 -0.80 12.14 0.14
N SER A 125 -1.31 10.91 -0.01
CA SER A 125 -2.04 10.19 1.04
C SER A 125 -1.22 9.93 2.29
N ASP A 126 0.10 9.80 2.16
CA ASP A 126 0.99 9.58 3.30
C ASP A 126 1.15 10.89 4.09
N GLN A 127 1.42 11.98 3.38
CA GLN A 127 1.67 13.28 4.00
C GLN A 127 0.43 13.89 4.65
N VAL A 128 -0.77 13.57 4.15
CA VAL A 128 -2.05 13.92 4.79
C VAL A 128 -2.18 13.38 6.22
N LEU A 129 -1.45 12.31 6.58
CA LEU A 129 -1.46 11.77 7.96
C LEU A 129 -0.75 12.67 8.97
N PHE A 130 0.10 13.60 8.51
CA PHE A 130 0.84 14.53 9.34
C PHE A 130 0.83 15.94 8.72
N ASN A 131 -0.30 16.62 8.86
CA ASN A 131 -0.54 17.94 8.28
C ASN A 131 -1.54 18.78 9.13
N GLY A 132 -1.40 18.71 10.46
CA GLY A 132 -2.25 19.41 11.43
C GLY A 132 -3.59 18.74 11.70
N GLY A 133 -3.72 17.44 11.40
CA GLY A 133 -4.95 16.67 11.53
C GLY A 133 -5.03 15.85 12.83
N SER A 134 -6.11 15.08 12.97
CA SER A 134 -6.30 14.18 14.12
C SER A 134 -5.35 12.98 14.13
N ALA A 135 -4.67 12.70 13.01
CA ALA A 135 -3.69 11.62 12.88
C ALA A 135 -2.28 12.04 13.33
N ASP A 136 -2.01 13.34 13.48
CA ASP A 136 -0.68 13.84 13.81
C ASP A 136 -0.13 13.25 15.11
N SER A 137 -0.98 13.11 16.14
CA SER A 137 -0.55 12.58 17.44
C SER A 137 -0.10 11.12 17.35
N ILE A 138 -0.79 10.30 16.55
CA ILE A 138 -0.44 8.88 16.42
C ILE A 138 0.78 8.69 15.51
N VAL A 139 0.93 9.52 14.47
CA VAL A 139 2.15 9.55 13.64
C VAL A 139 3.36 9.96 14.49
N HIS A 140 3.22 10.99 15.32
CA HIS A 140 4.29 11.41 16.22
C HIS A 140 4.67 10.31 17.22
N GLU A 141 3.69 9.68 17.87
CA GLU A 141 3.92 8.54 18.77
C GLU A 141 4.73 7.44 18.08
N TYR A 142 4.27 6.97 16.91
CA TYR A 142 4.96 5.92 16.17
C TYR A 142 6.36 6.34 15.69
N SER A 143 6.58 7.61 15.37
CA SER A 143 7.91 8.11 14.97
C SER A 143 8.94 8.00 16.11
N THR A 144 8.50 8.13 17.36
CA THR A 144 9.36 8.09 18.56
C THR A 144 9.38 6.74 19.27
N ASN A 145 8.34 5.92 19.09
CA ASN A 145 8.13 4.68 19.83
C ASN A 145 7.88 3.50 18.87
N PRO A 146 8.95 2.83 18.40
CA PRO A 146 8.83 1.69 17.50
C PRO A 146 7.94 0.57 18.09
N SER A 147 8.03 0.32 19.40
CA SER A 147 7.25 -0.73 20.05
C SER A 147 5.74 -0.48 19.98
N SER A 148 5.32 0.78 20.13
CA SER A 148 3.91 1.19 19.97
C SER A 148 3.44 0.94 18.53
N PHE A 149 4.25 1.35 17.55
CA PHE A 149 3.97 1.07 16.14
C PHE A 149 3.82 -0.44 15.87
N PHE A 150 4.77 -1.26 16.31
CA PHE A 150 4.71 -2.71 16.06
C PHE A 150 3.52 -3.38 16.76
N SER A 151 3.25 -3.03 18.02
CA SER A 151 2.12 -3.56 18.77
C SER A 151 0.79 -3.24 18.08
N ASP A 152 0.62 -1.99 17.69
CA ASP A 152 -0.58 -1.55 17.02
C ASP A 152 -0.64 -2.18 15.64
N PHE A 153 0.44 -2.18 14.85
CA PHE A 153 0.51 -2.79 13.52
C PHE A 153 0.18 -4.28 13.54
N ILE A 154 0.54 -5.04 14.58
CA ILE A 154 0.12 -6.44 14.71
C ILE A 154 -1.39 -6.54 14.98
N THR A 155 -1.90 -5.78 15.95
CA THR A 155 -3.32 -5.80 16.35
C THR A 155 -4.22 -5.43 15.17
N ALA A 156 -3.81 -4.33 14.55
CA ALA A 156 -4.22 -3.85 13.27
C ALA A 156 -4.24 -4.97 12.26
N MET A 157 -3.06 -5.56 11.97
CA MET A 157 -2.89 -6.73 11.12
C MET A 157 -3.68 -7.95 11.57
N ILE A 158 -4.45 -8.00 12.65
CA ILE A 158 -5.37 -9.13 12.87
C ILE A 158 -6.78 -8.77 12.36
N LYS A 159 -7.21 -7.52 12.51
CA LYS A 159 -8.59 -7.06 12.28
C LYS A 159 -9.09 -7.03 10.83
N MET A 160 -8.38 -6.42 9.90
CA MET A 160 -8.68 -6.55 8.46
C MET A 160 -8.68 -8.04 8.07
N GLY A 161 -7.91 -8.90 8.76
CA GLY A 161 -7.81 -10.34 8.45
C GLY A 161 -9.17 -10.99 8.54
N ASP A 162 -9.99 -10.46 9.45
CA ASP A 162 -11.34 -10.91 9.75
C ASP A 162 -12.43 -10.22 8.92
N ILE A 163 -12.08 -9.35 7.96
CA ILE A 163 -13.08 -8.64 7.16
C ILE A 163 -13.80 -9.61 6.22
N SER A 164 -15.11 -9.75 6.47
CA SER A 164 -16.08 -10.45 5.61
C SER A 164 -15.60 -11.83 5.15
N LEU A 165 -15.05 -12.60 6.09
CA LEU A 165 -14.58 -13.96 5.83
C LEU A 165 -15.73 -14.89 5.41
N LEU A 166 -15.45 -15.74 4.43
CA LEU A 166 -16.29 -16.88 4.10
C LEU A 166 -15.95 -18.03 5.05
N THR A 167 -16.89 -18.43 5.90
CA THR A 167 -16.72 -19.50 6.90
C THR A 167 -17.81 -20.57 6.78
N GLY A 168 -17.56 -21.74 7.38
CA GLY A 168 -18.47 -22.88 7.30
C GLY A 168 -18.54 -23.46 5.89
N SER A 169 -19.75 -23.58 5.35
CA SER A 169 -19.99 -24.07 3.98
C SER A 169 -20.11 -22.94 2.93
N ASN A 170 -19.84 -21.69 3.32
CA ASN A 170 -19.86 -20.57 2.38
C ASN A 170 -18.50 -20.49 1.68
N GLY A 171 -18.50 -20.54 0.34
CA GLY A 171 -17.27 -20.52 -0.47
C GLY A 171 -16.72 -21.91 -0.80
N GLU A 172 -15.45 -21.97 -1.18
CA GLU A 172 -14.76 -23.21 -1.55
C GLU A 172 -13.27 -23.15 -1.22
N ILE A 173 -12.66 -24.33 -1.05
CA ILE A 173 -11.20 -24.45 -1.00
C ILE A 173 -10.72 -24.70 -2.43
N ARG A 174 -10.15 -23.67 -3.06
CA ARG A 174 -9.63 -23.74 -4.43
C ARG A 174 -8.35 -24.58 -4.49
N LYS A 175 -8.29 -25.51 -5.46
CA LYS A 175 -7.06 -26.26 -5.76
C LYS A 175 -6.04 -25.44 -6.56
N ASN A 176 -6.51 -24.37 -7.20
CA ASN A 176 -5.71 -23.41 -7.95
C ASN A 176 -6.20 -22.00 -7.61
N CYS A 177 -5.33 -21.17 -7.02
CA CYS A 177 -5.70 -19.84 -6.54
C CYS A 177 -6.19 -18.89 -7.66
N ARG A 178 -5.94 -19.22 -8.93
CA ARG A 178 -6.30 -18.40 -10.09
C ARG A 178 -7.66 -18.73 -10.68
N ARG A 179 -8.33 -19.82 -10.25
CA ARG A 179 -9.60 -20.29 -10.83
C ARG A 179 -10.54 -20.85 -9.76
N ALA A 180 -11.84 -20.65 -9.94
CA ALA A 180 -12.83 -21.42 -9.20
C ALA A 180 -12.75 -22.92 -9.58
N ASN A 181 -13.13 -23.82 -8.67
CA ASN A 181 -13.07 -25.27 -8.94
C ASN A 181 -14.04 -25.74 -10.03
#